data_AF-C4GJU4-F1
#
_entry.id   AF-C4GJU4-F1
#
_cell.length_a   1.000
_cell.length_b   1.000
_cell.length_c   1.000
_cell.angle_alpha   90.00
_cell.angle_beta   90.00
_cell.angle_gamma   90.00
#
_symmetry.space_group_name_H-M   'P 1'
#
loop_
_entity.id
_entity.type
_entity.pdbx_description
1 polymer ?
#
loop_
_entity_poly.entity_id
_entity_poly.type
_entity_poly.pdbx_seq_one_letter_code
_entity_poly.pdbx_strand_id
1 'polypeptide(L)' 'MTRYTVYLPSYTHDALPIGTIEHRPASNQAVLRLDGSKEKTFYSVAAAMHSVKQQYPNAFLEAA' A
#
# COMPACT_ATOMS: atom_id res chain seq x y z
N MET A 1 4.24 15.24 -0.53
CA MET A 1 4.44 13.80 -0.25
C MET A 1 3.10 13.11 -0.47
N THR A 2 3.14 11.99 -1.18
CA THR A 2 2.04 11.08 -1.54
C THR A 2 1.58 10.13 -0.43
N ARG A 3 0.46 10.26 0.27
CA ARG A 3 0.01 9.16 1.15
C ARG A 3 -1.12 8.38 0.47
N TYR A 4 -0.95 7.06 0.43
CA TYR A 4 -1.97 6.12 -0.04
C TYR A 4 -2.33 5.18 1.09
N THR A 5 -3.60 4.81 1.18
CA THR A 5 -4.06 3.73 2.06
C THR A 5 -4.27 2.48 1.21
N VAL A 6 -3.83 1.34 1.75
CA VAL A 6 -3.96 0.04 1.11
C VAL A 6 -5.15 -0.66 1.76
N TYR A 7 -6.06 -1.16 0.93
CA TYR A 7 -7.29 -1.81 1.37
C TYR A 7 -7.40 -3.24 0.85
N LEU A 8 -8.08 -4.07 1.63
CA LEU A 8 -8.67 -5.32 1.15
C LEU A 8 -10.14 -5.11 0.82
N PRO A 9 -10.60 -5.59 -0.35
CA PRO A 9 -12.01 -5.58 -0.66
C PRO A 9 -12.74 -6.54 0.28
N SER A 10 -13.85 -6.06 0.83
CA SER A 10 -14.80 -6.87 1.57
C SER A 10 -16.10 -6.92 0.78
N TYR A 11 -16.69 -8.10 0.64
CA TYR A 11 -17.96 -8.27 -0.06
C TYR A 11 -19.17 -7.93 0.82
N THR A 12 -18.97 -7.87 2.14
CA THR A 12 -20.06 -7.75 3.12
C THR A 12 -19.99 -6.46 3.94
N HIS A 13 -18.88 -5.74 3.87
CA HIS A 13 -18.60 -4.54 4.66
C HIS A 13 -17.77 -3.55 3.84
N ASP A 14 -17.49 -2.38 4.41
CA ASP A 14 -16.50 -1.46 3.86
C ASP A 14 -15.12 -2.11 3.71
N ALA A 15 -14.34 -1.58 2.78
CA ALA A 15 -13.00 -2.10 2.51
C ALA A 15 -12.11 -1.99 3.76
N LEU A 16 -11.39 -3.06 4.07
CA LEU A 16 -10.58 -3.14 5.28
C LEU A 16 -9.22 -2.47 5.04
N PRO A 17 -8.85 -1.39 5.75
CA PRO A 17 -7.52 -0.84 5.67
C PRO A 17 -6.51 -1.83 6.25
N ILE A 18 -5.45 -2.11 5.50
CA ILE A 18 -4.39 -3.05 5.90
C ILE A 18 -3.01 -2.41 5.96
N GLY A 19 -2.91 -1.13 5.61
CA GLY A 19 -1.65 -0.41 5.65
C GLY A 19 -1.65 0.87 4.82
N THR A 20 -0.45 1.41 4.66
CA THR A 20 -0.22 2.66 3.92
C THR A 20 1.02 2.59 3.05
N ILE A 21 1.02 3.37 1.98
CA ILE A 21 2.19 3.62 1.14
C ILE A 21 2.47 5.12 1.15
N GLU A 22 3.67 5.48 1.56
CA GLU A 22 4.17 6.84 1.54
C GLU A 22 5.10 7.04 0.34
N HIS A 23 4.66 7.79 -0.65
CA HIS A 23 5.42 8.12 -1.84
C HIS A 23 6.14 9.47 -1.69
N ARG A 24 7.45 9.44 -1.88
CA ARG A 24 8.36 10.59 -1.86
C ARG A 24 8.92 10.81 -3.27
N PRO A 25 8.29 11.67 -4.09
CA PRO A 25 8.69 11.88 -5.48
C PRO A 25 10.12 12.41 -5.62
N ALA A 26 10.55 13.28 -4.69
CA ALA A 26 11.90 13.85 -4.69
C ALA A 26 13.02 12.81 -4.56
N SER A 27 12.70 11.61 -4.06
CA SER A 27 13.66 10.54 -3.79
C SER A 27 13.40 9.29 -4.63
N ASN A 28 12.37 9.30 -5.49
CA ASN A 28 11.85 8.10 -6.18
C ASN A 28 11.68 6.91 -5.21
N GLN A 29 11.04 7.17 -4.07
CA GLN A 29 10.87 6.19 -3.01
C GLN A 29 9.41 6.05 -2.62
N ALA A 30 9.00 4.82 -2.34
CA ALA A 30 7.71 4.46 -1.76
C ALA A 30 7.94 3.58 -0.53
N VAL A 31 7.46 4.01 0.63
CA VAL A 31 7.56 3.25 1.89
C VAL A 31 6.24 2.58 2.17
N LEU A 32 6.20 1.26 2.12
CA LEU A 32 5.05 0.43 2.47
C LEU A 32 5.09 0.09 3.96
N ARG A 33 3.96 0.31 4.64
CA ARG A 33 3.73 -0.06 6.03
C ARG A 33 2.43 -0.85 6.11
N LEU A 34 2.53 -2.17 6.18
CA LEU A 34 1.37 -3.05 6.40
C LEU A 34 1.20 -3.30 7.89
N ASP A 35 -0.05 -3.44 8.34
CA ASP A 35 -0.36 -3.70 9.73
C ASP A 35 0.24 -5.04 10.17
N GLY A 36 1.03 -5.02 11.25
CA GLY A 36 1.75 -6.20 11.75
C GLY A 36 3.01 -6.59 10.96
N SER A 37 3.40 -5.83 9.94
CA SER A 37 4.64 -6.05 9.18
C SER A 37 5.67 -4.95 9.42
N LYS A 38 6.95 -5.27 9.15
CA LYS A 38 8.02 -4.26 9.09
C LYS A 38 7.84 -3.36 7.87
N GLU A 39 8.30 -2.11 8.00
CA GLU A 39 8.34 -1.17 6.88
C GLU A 39 9.23 -1.72 5.75
N LYS A 40 8.80 -1.51 4.51
CA LYS A 40 9.54 -1.90 3.31
C LYS A 40 9.65 -0.72 2.36
N THR A 41 10.86 -0.46 1.87
CA THR A 41 11.11 0.62 0.91
C THR A 41 11.18 0.06 -0.51
N PHE A 42 10.53 0.76 -1.43
CA PHE A 42 10.45 0.44 -2.84
C PHE A 42 10.79 1.68 -3.69
N TYR A 43 11.08 1.47 -4.97
CA TYR A 43 11.37 2.55 -5.92
C TYR A 43 10.11 3.27 -6.44
N SER A 44 8.93 2.69 -6.26
CA SER A 44 7.66 3.28 -6.71
C SER A 44 6.47 2.69 -5.98
N VAL A 45 5.34 3.41 -6.01
CA VAL A 45 4.05 2.92 -5.47
C VAL A 45 3.62 1.63 -6.18
N ALA A 46 3.88 1.53 -7.49
CA ALA A 46 3.57 0.35 -8.27
C ALA A 46 4.36 -0.88 -7.79
N ALA A 47 5.66 -0.72 -7.50
CA ALA A 47 6.49 -1.80 -6.97
C ALA A 47 6.04 -2.23 -5.55
N ALA A 48 5.68 -1.25 -4.71
CA ALA A 48 5.11 -1.53 -3.39
C ALA A 48 3.80 -2.32 -3.51
N MET A 49 2.87 -1.88 -4.36
CA MET A 49 1.60 -2.58 -4.60
C MET A 49 1.77 -3.96 -5.22
N HIS A 50 2.77 -4.16 -6.10
CA HIS A 50 3.08 -5.48 -6.62
C HIS A 50 3.46 -6.45 -5.49
N SER A 51 4.28 -6.01 -4.53
CA SER A 51 4.61 -6.82 -3.34
C SER A 51 3.37 -7.08 -2.46
N VAL A 52 2.49 -6.10 -2.27
CA VAL A 52 1.22 -6.30 -1.55
C VAL A 52 0.37 -7.36 -2.26
N LYS A 53 0.22 -7.27 -3.58
CA LYS A 53 -0.64 -8.17 -4.36
C LYS A 53 -0.16 -9.61 -4.38
N GLN A 54 1.14 -9.87 -4.17
CA GLN A 54 1.64 -11.23 -4.01
C GLN A 54 1.06 -11.94 -2.77
N GLN A 55 0.78 -11.18 -1.70
CA GLN A 55 0.16 -11.70 -0.47
C GLN A 55 -1.36 -11.51 -0.48
N TYR A 56 -1.83 -10.43 -1.09
CA TYR A 56 -3.22 -10.00 -1.11
C TYR A 56 -3.65 -9.63 -2.54
N PRO A 57 -4.01 -10.61 -3.39
CA PRO A 57 -4.21 -10.41 -4.83
C PRO A 57 -5.22 -9.30 -5.19
N ASN A 58 -6.25 -9.16 -4.36
CA ASN A 58 -7.35 -8.22 -4.58
C ASN A 58 -7.13 -6.87 -3.89
N ALA A 59 -5.98 -6.65 -3.24
CA ALA A 59 -5.71 -5.39 -2.58
C ALA A 59 -5.66 -4.23 -3.57
N PHE A 60 -6.18 -3.09 -3.15
CA PHE A 60 -6.19 -1.87 -3.94
C PHE A 60 -5.69 -0.68 -3.12
N LEU A 61 -5.35 0.39 -3.82
CA LEU A 61 -4.82 1.61 -3.24
C LEU A 61 -5.83 2.74 -3.43
N GLU A 62 -5.96 3.59 -2.42
CA GLU A 62 -6.72 4.83 -2.49
C GLU A 62 -5.83 5.98 -2.02
N ALA A 63 -5.94 7.13 -2.68
CA ALA A 63 -5.26 8.34 -2.21
C ALA A 63 -5.98 8.84 -0.96
N ALA A 64 -5.22 9.06 0.11
CA ALA A 64 -5.73 9.61 1.37
C ALA A 64 -5.69 11.15 1.37
#